data_AF-A0A3D1F866-F1
#
_entry.id   AF-A0A3D1F866-F1
#
_cell.length_a   1.000
_cell.length_b   1.000
_cell.length_c   1.000
_cell.angle_alpha   90.00
_cell.angle_beta   90.00
_cell.angle_gamma   90.00
#
_symmetry.space_group_name_H-M   'P 1'
#
loop_
_entity.id
_entity.type
_entity.pdbx_description
1 polymer ?
#
loop_
_entity_poly.entity_id
_entity_poly.type
_entity_poly.pdbx_seq_one_letter_code
_entity_poly.pdbx_strand_id
1 'polypeptide(L)'
;MQKTDNQKKMDSPPLNRLYIGLVLAILVTETAVMLVFHVFLETWHLSPLAEGLTNSLVLVIFLLPVLHFSFYRPVSSQIARYKQALESIQELQTIYGVIIRTAMDGFWLIDIMGRILEVNDSYCRL
;
A
#
# COMPACT_ATOMS: atom_id res chain seq x y z
N MET A 1 3.15 31.47 17.84
CA MET A 1 2.64 31.44 16.45
C MET A 1 3.77 31.05 15.51
N GLN A 2 3.96 29.75 15.23
CA GLN A 2 4.85 29.23 14.18
C GLN A 2 4.89 27.69 14.30
N LYS A 3 3.90 26.98 13.74
CA LYS A 3 4.01 25.54 13.45
C LYS A 3 2.89 25.06 12.51
N THR A 4 2.67 25.77 11.42
CA THR A 4 1.72 25.34 10.35
C THR A 4 2.44 25.07 9.03
N ASP A 5 3.71 24.68 9.07
CA ASP A 5 4.52 24.35 7.88
C ASP A 5 5.00 22.88 7.84
N ASN A 6 4.52 22.05 8.77
CA ASN A 6 4.88 20.62 8.83
C ASN A 6 3.83 19.67 8.25
N GLN A 7 2.84 20.20 7.51
CA GLN A 7 2.21 19.40 6.47
C GLN A 7 3.10 19.45 5.24
N LYS A 8 4.26 18.78 5.35
CA LYS A 8 5.07 18.37 4.22
C LYS A 8 4.17 17.52 3.35
N LYS A 9 3.50 18.21 2.44
CA LYS A 9 2.93 17.80 1.17
C LYS A 9 3.44 16.42 0.84
N MET A 10 2.73 15.41 1.31
CA MET A 10 2.89 14.04 0.85
C MET A 10 2.29 14.08 -0.54
N ASP A 11 3.04 14.67 -1.48
CA ASP A 11 2.82 14.59 -2.92
C ASP A 11 2.96 13.11 -3.25
N SER A 12 1.93 12.33 -2.91
CA SER A 12 1.63 11.08 -3.57
C SER A 12 1.72 11.40 -5.06
N PRO A 13 2.53 10.66 -5.84
CA PRO A 13 2.56 10.87 -7.29
C PRO A 13 1.11 10.92 -7.74
N PRO A 14 0.71 11.96 -8.48
CA PRO A 14 -0.69 12.17 -8.78
C PRO A 14 -1.19 10.86 -9.40
N LEU A 15 -2.33 10.36 -8.92
CA LEU A 15 -2.84 9.02 -9.22
C LEU A 15 -2.82 8.73 -10.74
N ASN A 16 -2.97 9.78 -11.55
CA ASN A 16 -2.81 9.77 -13.00
C ASN A 16 -1.42 9.32 -13.50
N ARG A 17 -0.31 9.66 -12.84
CA ARG A 17 1.05 9.34 -13.29
C ARG A 17 1.37 7.86 -13.13
N LEU A 18 0.87 7.25 -12.05
CA LEU A 18 0.94 5.80 -11.86
C LEU A 18 0.00 5.07 -12.82
N TYR A 19 -1.21 5.59 -13.02
CA TYR A 19 -2.17 5.04 -13.97
C TYR A 19 -1.66 5.07 -15.41
N ILE A 20 -1.09 6.19 -15.86
CA ILE A 20 -0.49 6.34 -17.19
C ILE A 20 0.69 5.39 -17.35
N GLY A 21 1.56 5.26 -16.33
CA GLY A 21 2.67 4.30 -16.36
C GLY A 21 2.21 2.85 -16.46
N LEU A 22 1.12 2.50 -15.78
CA LEU A 22 0.49 1.18 -15.86
C LEU A 22 -0.09 0.93 -17.26
N VAL A 23 -0.87 1.88 -17.80
CA VAL A 23 -1.48 1.76 -19.13
C VAL A 23 -0.41 1.65 -20.21
N LEU A 24 0.65 2.47 -20.14
CA LEU A 24 1.78 2.37 -21.06
C LEU A 24 2.50 1.03 -20.95
N ALA A 25 2.74 0.53 -19.73
CA ALA A 25 3.37 -0.77 -19.54
C ALA A 25 2.52 -1.90 -20.12
N ILE A 26 1.19 -1.87 -19.94
CA ILE A 26 0.26 -2.84 -20.54
C ILE A 26 0.35 -2.77 -22.08
N LEU A 27 0.29 -1.58 -22.65
CA LEU A 27 0.29 -1.37 -24.10
C LEU A 27 1.61 -1.79 -24.75
N VAL A 28 2.74 -1.50 -24.11
CA VAL A 28 4.07 -1.94 -24.55
C VAL A 28 4.20 -3.46 -24.47
N THR A 29 3.68 -4.05 -23.40
CA THR A 29 3.73 -5.50 -23.17
C THR A 29 2.82 -6.24 -24.16
N GLU A 30 1.65 -5.69 -24.48
CA GLU A 30 0.74 -6.18 -25.53
C GLU A 30 1.37 -6.08 -26.92
N THR A 31 1.94 -4.94 -27.27
CA THR A 31 2.60 -4.72 -28.57
C THR A 31 3.80 -5.66 -28.73
N ALA A 32 4.58 -5.86 -27.68
CA ALA A 32 5.71 -6.79 -27.68
C ALA A 32 5.25 -8.24 -27.86
N VAL A 33 4.13 -8.64 -27.26
CA VAL A 33 3.56 -9.98 -27.47
C VAL A 33 3.02 -10.16 -28.86
N MET A 34 2.24 -9.22 -29.38
CA MET A 34 1.74 -9.31 -30.76
C MET A 34 2.90 -9.41 -31.75
N LEU A 35 3.99 -8.68 -31.51
CA LEU A 35 5.20 -8.69 -32.34
C LEU A 35 5.98 -10.01 -32.23
N VAL A 36 6.23 -10.50 -31.01
CA VAL A 36 6.90 -11.79 -30.79
C VAL A 36 6.07 -12.92 -31.38
N PHE A 37 4.75 -12.91 -31.18
CA PHE A 37 3.83 -13.90 -31.72
C PHE A 37 3.82 -13.90 -33.24
N HIS A 38 3.77 -12.72 -33.89
CA HIS A 38 3.84 -12.60 -35.34
C HIS A 38 5.16 -13.16 -35.90
N VAL A 39 6.30 -12.81 -35.28
CA VAL A 39 7.63 -13.29 -35.70
C VAL A 39 7.79 -14.80 -35.49
N PHE A 40 7.22 -15.35 -34.42
CA PHE A 40 7.42 -16.77 -34.04
C PHE A 40 6.37 -17.72 -34.65
N LEU A 41 5.12 -17.29 -34.81
CA LEU A 41 4.04 -18.15 -35.34
C LEU A 41 3.92 -18.14 -36.87
N GLU A 42 4.24 -17.07 -37.59
CA GLU A 42 4.24 -17.13 -39.06
C GLU A 42 5.26 -18.15 -39.61
N THR A 43 6.25 -18.53 -38.80
CA THR A 43 7.25 -19.54 -39.16
C THR A 43 6.77 -20.99 -38.86
N TRP A 44 5.73 -21.18 -38.05
CA TRP A 44 5.25 -22.50 -37.62
C TRP A 44 3.86 -22.79 -38.21
N HIS A 45 3.82 -23.35 -39.43
CA HIS A 45 2.59 -23.91 -39.99
C HIS A 45 2.05 -25.05 -39.09
N LEU A 46 1.13 -24.76 -38.18
CA LEU A 46 0.31 -25.76 -37.48
C LEU A 46 -1.12 -25.76 -38.04
N SER A 47 -1.80 -26.90 -37.91
CA SER A 47 -3.09 -27.16 -38.56
C SER A 47 -4.19 -26.17 -38.14
N PRO A 48 -5.19 -25.91 -39.01
CA PRO A 48 -6.22 -24.88 -38.80
C PRO A 48 -7.13 -25.09 -37.57
N LEU A 49 -7.11 -26.27 -36.95
CA LEU A 49 -7.87 -26.56 -35.72
C LEU A 49 -7.07 -26.16 -34.45
N ALA A 50 -5.75 -26.14 -34.53
CA ALA A 50 -4.87 -25.79 -33.41
C ALA A 50 -4.80 -24.27 -33.16
N GLU A 51 -5.05 -23.44 -34.19
CA GLU A 51 -4.98 -21.98 -34.12
C GLU A 51 -5.96 -21.35 -33.11
N GLY A 52 -7.17 -21.91 -32.95
CA GLY A 52 -8.17 -21.38 -32.02
C GLY A 52 -7.83 -21.65 -30.54
N LEU A 53 -7.21 -22.80 -30.26
CA LEU A 53 -6.82 -23.21 -28.91
C LEU A 53 -5.56 -22.48 -28.44
N THR A 54 -4.58 -22.30 -29.34
CA THR A 54 -3.36 -21.55 -29.03
C THR A 54 -3.67 -20.10 -28.69
N ASN A 55 -4.60 -19.46 -29.40
CA ASN A 55 -5.00 -18.08 -29.13
C ASN A 55 -5.59 -17.90 -27.71
N SER A 56 -6.46 -18.81 -27.26
CA SER A 56 -7.07 -18.74 -25.93
C SER A 56 -6.07 -19.03 -24.81
N LEU A 57 -5.19 -20.03 -25.00
CA LEU A 57 -4.14 -20.37 -24.04
C LEU A 57 -3.11 -19.24 -23.88
N VAL A 58 -2.71 -18.61 -24.99
CA VAL A 58 -1.79 -17.47 -24.97
C VAL A 58 -2.40 -16.31 -24.19
N LEU A 59 -3.68 -16.00 -24.43
CA LEU A 59 -4.36 -14.92 -23.72
C LEU A 59 -4.42 -15.18 -22.20
N VAL A 60 -4.75 -16.40 -21.77
CA VAL A 60 -4.80 -16.78 -20.35
C VAL A 60 -3.42 -16.74 -19.68
N ILE A 61 -2.39 -17.29 -20.34
CA ILE A 61 -1.01 -17.27 -19.86
C ILE A 61 -0.51 -15.83 -19.70
N PHE A 62 -0.95 -14.94 -20.60
CA PHE A 62 -0.51 -13.55 -20.61
C PHE A 62 -1.31 -12.62 -19.69
N LEU A 63 -2.57 -12.96 -19.39
CA LEU A 63 -3.40 -12.22 -18.44
C LEU A 63 -2.82 -12.30 -17.01
N LEU A 64 -2.21 -13.43 -16.64
CA LEU A 64 -1.67 -13.69 -15.31
C LEU A 64 -0.56 -12.71 -14.86
N PRO A 65 0.51 -12.46 -15.64
CA PRO A 65 1.55 -11.51 -15.24
C PRO A 65 1.04 -10.06 -15.20
N VAL A 66 0.12 -9.68 -16.10
CA VAL A 66 -0.52 -8.35 -16.10
C VAL A 66 -1.37 -8.17 -14.86
N LEU A 67 -2.18 -9.17 -14.51
CA LEU A 67 -3.01 -9.16 -13.32
C LEU A 67 -2.16 -9.12 -12.05
N HIS A 68 -1.12 -9.96 -11.96
CA HIS A 68 -0.22 -9.99 -10.81
C HIS A 68 0.47 -8.63 -10.62
N PHE A 69 1.05 -8.06 -11.67
CA PHE A 69 1.72 -6.76 -11.56
C PHE A 69 0.74 -5.64 -11.20
N SER A 70 -0.43 -5.61 -11.84
CA SER A 70 -1.45 -4.57 -11.64
C SER A 70 -2.16 -4.67 -10.29
N PHE A 71 -2.38 -5.86 -9.72
CA PHE A 71 -3.02 -6.02 -8.42
C PHE A 71 -2.02 -5.97 -7.26
N TYR A 72 -0.83 -6.56 -7.42
CA TYR A 72 0.13 -6.67 -6.31
C TYR A 72 0.81 -5.34 -5.98
N ARG A 73 1.09 -4.50 -6.99
CA ARG A 73 1.67 -3.16 -6.81
C ARG A 73 0.79 -2.21 -5.97
N PRO A 74 -0.50 -1.99 -6.28
CA PRO A 74 -1.33 -1.08 -5.50
C PRO A 74 -1.60 -1.63 -4.10
N VAL A 75 -1.83 -2.94 -3.94
CA VAL A 75 -2.11 -3.55 -2.63
C VAL A 75 -0.92 -3.43 -1.68
N SER A 76 0.30 -3.73 -2.15
CA SER A 76 1.52 -3.56 -1.33
C SER A 76 1.76 -2.11 -0.89
N SER A 77 1.43 -1.14 -1.75
CA SER A 77 1.55 0.28 -1.39
C SER A 77 0.58 0.73 -0.29
N GLN A 78 -0.62 0.12 -0.23
CA GLN A 78 -1.60 0.42 0.81
C GLN A 78 -1.19 -0.16 2.16
N ILE A 79 -0.61 -1.37 2.17
CA ILE A 79 -0.10 -2.01 3.39
C ILE A 79 1.04 -1.18 4.00
N ALA A 80 1.94 -0.64 3.17
CA ALA A 80 3.03 0.21 3.64
C ALA A 80 2.52 1.49 4.34
N ARG A 81 1.49 2.14 3.77
CA ARG A 81 0.89 3.34 4.36
C ARG A 81 0.19 3.05 5.68
N TYR A 82 -0.53 1.93 5.75
CA TYR A 82 -1.19 1.49 6.99
C TYR A 82 -0.17 1.26 8.10
N LYS A 83 0.94 0.58 7.78
CA LYS A 83 2.01 0.30 8.74
C LYS A 83 2.62 1.59 9.31
N GLN A 84 2.87 2.58 8.45
CA GLN A 84 3.43 3.86 8.88
C GLN A 84 2.47 4.65 9.80
N ALA A 85 1.16 4.62 9.52
CA ALA A 85 0.16 5.23 10.39
C ALA A 85 0.13 4.55 11.76
N LEU A 86 0.19 3.22 11.78
CA LEU A 86 0.20 2.44 13.02
C LEU A 86 1.45 2.70 13.87
N GLU A 87 2.62 2.76 13.25
CA GLU A 87 3.89 3.06 13.94
C GLU A 87 3.84 4.43 14.64
N SER A 88 3.34 5.47 13.95
CA SER A 88 3.20 6.80 14.56
C SER A 88 2.23 6.86 15.75
N ILE A 89 1.13 6.08 15.72
CA ILE A 89 0.21 5.95 16.85
C ILE A 89 0.93 5.27 18.03
N GLN A 90 1.70 4.21 17.75
CA GLN A 90 2.42 3.46 18.78
C GLN A 90 3.53 4.29 19.45
N GLU A 91 4.28 5.08 18.67
CA GLU A 91 5.29 6.00 19.19
C GLU A 91 4.66 7.04 20.13
N LEU A 92 3.53 7.65 19.72
CA LEU A 92 2.79 8.58 20.56
C LEU A 92 2.35 7.93 21.86
N GLN A 93 1.71 6.75 21.81
CA GLN A 93 1.25 6.02 22.99
C GLN A 93 2.39 5.76 23.98
N THR A 94 3.56 5.35 23.46
CA THR A 94 4.74 5.09 24.28
C THR A 94 5.23 6.36 24.97
N ILE A 95 5.34 7.46 24.22
CA ILE A 95 5.78 8.76 24.75
C ILE A 95 4.78 9.26 25.80
N TYR A 96 3.48 9.19 25.52
CA TYR A 96 2.43 9.59 26.47
C TYR A 96 2.51 8.80 27.78
N GLY A 97 2.65 7.47 27.70
CA GLY A 97 2.77 6.62 28.89
C GLY A 97 4.02 6.96 29.72
N VAL A 98 5.15 7.24 29.07
CA VAL A 98 6.38 7.67 29.77
C VAL A 98 6.16 9.02 30.45
N ILE A 99 5.65 10.03 29.75
CA ILE A 99 5.42 11.37 30.31
C ILE A 99 4.51 11.31 31.53
N ILE A 100 3.38 10.59 31.44
CA ILE A 100 2.42 10.44 32.53
C ILE A 100 3.08 9.74 33.72
N ARG A 101 3.79 8.63 33.50
CA ARG A 101 4.47 7.88 34.57
C ARG A 101 5.58 8.67 35.26
N THR A 102 6.36 9.44 34.50
CA THR A 102 7.48 10.23 35.05
C THR A 102 7.09 11.60 35.57
N ALA A 103 5.83 12.03 35.37
CA ALA A 103 5.38 13.31 35.89
C ALA A 103 5.48 13.34 37.42
N MET A 104 6.08 14.40 37.95
CA MET A 104 6.16 14.63 39.39
C MET A 104 4.79 14.98 39.98
N ASP A 105 3.93 15.60 39.18
CA ASP A 105 2.55 15.87 39.54
C ASP A 105 1.71 14.58 39.49
N GLY A 106 0.85 14.37 40.50
CA GLY A 106 -0.07 13.25 40.51
C GLY A 106 -1.05 13.35 39.33
N PHE A 107 -1.08 12.33 38.47
CA PHE A 107 -1.98 12.27 37.32
C PHE A 107 -2.99 11.14 37.52
N TRP A 108 -4.27 11.44 37.28
CA TRP A 108 -5.33 10.44 37.19
C TRP A 108 -6.22 10.72 35.98
N LEU A 109 -6.55 9.68 35.23
CA LEU A 109 -7.54 9.71 34.16
C LEU A 109 -8.82 9.04 34.66
N ILE A 110 -9.96 9.69 34.49
CA ILE A 110 -11.27 9.15 34.88
C ILE A 110 -12.21 9.01 33.67
N ASP A 111 -13.03 7.96 33.71
CA ASP A 111 -14.13 7.76 32.77
C ASP A 111 -15.28 8.75 33.04
N ILE A 112 -16.24 8.84 32.12
CA ILE A 112 -17.46 9.65 32.27
C ILE A 112 -18.28 9.27 33.51
N MET A 113 -18.10 8.04 34.02
CA MET A 113 -18.73 7.54 35.25
C MET A 113 -17.88 7.79 36.52
N GLY A 114 -16.78 8.52 36.42
CA GLY A 114 -15.88 8.82 37.54
C GLY A 114 -14.99 7.66 38.00
N ARG A 115 -14.88 6.58 37.21
CA ARG A 115 -13.97 5.46 37.49
C ARG A 115 -12.55 5.82 37.05
N ILE A 116 -11.57 5.56 37.89
CA ILE A 116 -10.14 5.78 37.58
C ILE A 116 -9.69 4.74 36.55
N LEU A 117 -9.23 5.22 35.41
CA LEU A 117 -8.74 4.42 34.28
C LEU A 117 -7.21 4.26 34.30
N GLU A 118 -6.49 5.32 34.66
CA GLU A 118 -5.03 5.33 34.70
C GLU A 118 -4.55 6.30 35.79
N VAL A 119 -3.46 5.94 36.47
CA VAL A 119 -2.79 6.77 37.48
C VAL A 119 -1.28 6.67 37.31
N ASN A 120 -0.56 7.72 37.70
CA ASN A 120 0.90 7.67 37.78
C ASN A 120 1.41 7.35 39.19
N ASP A 121 2.70 7.02 39.28
CA ASP A 121 3.31 6.63 40.55
C ASP A 121 3.34 7.77 41.57
N SER A 122 3.35 9.02 41.12
CA SER A 122 3.35 10.20 42.00
C SER A 122 2.00 10.37 42.70
N TYR A 123 0.88 10.06 42.03
CA TYR A 123 -0.45 10.01 42.65
C TYR A 123 -0.56 8.92 43.71
N CYS A 124 0.03 7.74 43.46
CA CYS A 124 0.02 6.63 44.43
C CYS A 124 0.88 6.89 45.69
N ARG A 125 1.78 7.88 45.64
CA ARG A 125 2.68 8.24 46.75
C ARG A 125 2.16 9.38 47.63
N LEU A 126 1.07 10.03 47.24
CA LEU A 126 0.34 11.04 48.02
C LEU A 126 -0.61 10.36 49.01
#